data_AF-A0A239JX29-F1
#
_entry.id   AF-A0A239JX29-F1
#
_cell.length_a   1.000
_cell.length_b   1.000
_cell.length_c   1.000
_cell.angle_alpha   90.00
_cell.angle_beta   90.00
_cell.angle_gamma   90.00
#
_symmetry.space_group_name_H-M   'P 1'
#
loop_
_entity.id
_entity.type
_entity.pdbx_description
1 polymer ?
#
loop_
_entity_poly.entity_id
_entity_poly.type
_entity_poly.pdbx_seq_one_letter_code
_entity_poly.pdbx_strand_id
1 'polypeptide(L)'
;MVDTISRGFRSSERRQRTDTTKPCFPSTKSHISHLVGDSSWEGHAANVFETRDDVEAYAKNDHLGFQVYYMWAGSRRRYVPDFLVRLSGGKLLALEIKGTDSPQNKAKRDALNEWVKAINAAGGFGRWEWDVAFKPGEVQDIITRHAAVAEPAE
;
A
#
# COMPACT_ATOMS: atom_id res chain seq x y z
N MET A 1 -40.92 -47.88 7.69
CA MET A 1 -40.35 -46.82 8.55
C MET A 1 -38.84 -46.98 8.55
N VAL A 2 -38.12 -46.18 7.76
CA VAL A 2 -36.84 -45.53 8.12
C VAL A 2 -36.56 -44.50 7.02
N ASP A 3 -36.55 -43.24 7.43
CA ASP A 3 -36.42 -42.06 6.60
C ASP A 3 -34.93 -41.79 6.36
N THR A 4 -34.52 -41.53 5.11
CA THR A 4 -33.15 -41.17 4.74
C THR A 4 -33.09 -39.66 4.53
N ILE A 5 -32.48 -38.94 5.48
CA ILE A 5 -32.23 -37.50 5.35
C ILE A 5 -30.75 -37.26 5.08
N SER A 6 -30.51 -36.72 3.88
CA SER A 6 -29.28 -36.11 3.40
C SER A 6 -28.94 -34.83 4.20
N ARG A 7 -27.66 -34.64 4.54
CA ARG A 7 -26.98 -33.38 4.99
C ARG A 7 -25.48 -33.74 5.05
N GLY A 8 -24.52 -33.01 4.51
CA GLY A 8 -24.44 -31.62 4.11
C GLY A 8 -23.04 -31.14 4.53
N PHE A 9 -22.22 -30.77 3.55
CA PHE A 9 -20.85 -30.25 3.68
C PHE A 9 -20.78 -29.06 4.66
N ARG A 10 -19.72 -28.99 5.48
CA ARG A 10 -19.31 -27.72 6.10
C ARG A 10 -17.80 -27.70 6.35
N SER A 11 -17.06 -27.12 5.41
CA SER A 11 -15.69 -26.62 5.64
C SER A 11 -15.75 -25.52 6.70
N SER A 12 -14.96 -25.64 7.76
CA SER A 12 -14.85 -24.63 8.81
C SER A 12 -13.80 -23.59 8.43
N GLU A 13 -14.20 -22.58 7.64
CA GLU A 13 -13.42 -21.36 7.48
C GLU A 13 -13.53 -20.55 8.79
N ARG A 14 -12.52 -20.62 9.65
CA ARG A 14 -12.49 -19.87 10.91
C ARG A 14 -12.21 -18.40 10.61
N ARG A 15 -13.25 -17.65 10.25
CA ARG A 15 -13.22 -16.19 10.09
C ARG A 15 -12.98 -15.58 11.49
N GLN A 16 -11.82 -14.97 11.70
CA GLN A 16 -11.61 -14.14 12.89
C GLN A 16 -12.54 -12.93 12.82
N ARG A 17 -13.41 -12.76 13.82
CA ARG A 17 -14.25 -11.58 13.99
C ARG A 17 -13.41 -10.52 14.70
N THR A 18 -13.14 -9.42 14.01
CA THR A 18 -12.75 -8.16 14.63
C THR A 18 -13.97 -7.25 14.58
N ASP A 19 -14.68 -7.13 15.71
CA ASP A 19 -15.81 -6.21 15.81
C ASP A 19 -15.28 -4.76 15.83
N THR A 20 -15.60 -3.97 14.80
CA THR A 20 -15.30 -2.52 14.79
C THR A 20 -16.39 -1.77 14.04
N THR A 21 -16.93 -0.72 14.67
CA THR A 21 -18.10 0.08 14.25
C THR A 21 -17.77 1.14 13.18
N LYS A 22 -16.70 0.97 12.39
CA LYS A 22 -16.25 1.93 11.38
C LYS A 22 -16.68 1.47 9.97
N PRO A 23 -17.03 2.41 9.07
CA PRO A 23 -17.46 2.06 7.71
C PRO A 23 -16.34 1.31 6.97
N CYS A 24 -16.63 0.08 6.56
CA CYS A 24 -15.72 -0.76 5.79
C CYS A 24 -16.13 -0.73 4.33
N PHE A 25 -15.21 -0.36 3.44
CA PHE A 25 -15.43 -0.40 1.99
C PHE A 25 -15.02 -1.76 1.44
N PRO A 26 -15.84 -2.39 0.57
CA PRO A 26 -15.43 -3.61 -0.12
C PRO A 26 -14.26 -3.30 -1.08
N SER A 27 -13.18 -4.07 -1.01
CA SER A 27 -11.98 -3.93 -1.85
C SER A 27 -11.75 -5.20 -2.65
N THR A 28 -11.49 -5.08 -3.95
CA THR A 28 -11.18 -6.23 -4.83
C THR A 28 -9.67 -6.40 -5.02
N LYS A 29 -8.91 -5.29 -4.94
CA LYS A 29 -7.45 -5.28 -5.16
C LYS A 29 -6.63 -5.21 -3.86
N SER A 30 -7.25 -4.82 -2.75
CA SER A 30 -6.59 -4.88 -1.44
C SER A 30 -6.57 -6.29 -0.87
N HIS A 31 -5.36 -6.78 -0.52
CA HIS A 31 -5.20 -8.04 0.21
C HIS A 31 -5.58 -7.93 1.70
N ILE A 32 -5.84 -6.73 2.22
CA ILE A 32 -6.33 -6.49 3.59
C ILE A 32 -7.71 -5.84 3.52
N SER A 33 -8.73 -6.59 3.94
CA SER A 33 -10.16 -6.27 3.78
C SER A 33 -10.71 -5.21 4.75
N HIS A 34 -9.89 -4.55 5.56
CA HIS A 34 -10.36 -3.49 6.47
C HIS A 34 -9.46 -2.27 6.34
N LEU A 35 -9.80 -1.38 5.40
CA LEU A 35 -9.31 0.00 5.41
C LEU A 35 -9.98 0.73 6.57
N VAL A 36 -9.40 0.61 7.77
CA VAL A 36 -9.63 1.58 8.84
C VAL A 36 -8.89 2.84 8.44
N GLY A 37 -9.55 3.66 7.62
CA GLY A 37 -9.07 4.97 7.20
C GLY A 37 -9.23 5.93 8.36
N ASP A 38 -8.13 6.30 9.01
CA ASP A 38 -8.16 7.29 10.09
C ASP A 38 -8.12 8.74 9.52
N SER A 39 -8.12 8.91 8.19
CA SER A 39 -8.36 10.19 7.53
C SER A 39 -9.10 10.04 6.20
N SER A 40 -9.86 11.06 5.79
CA SER A 40 -10.55 11.11 4.49
C SER A 40 -9.61 10.96 3.28
N TRP A 41 -8.31 11.23 3.47
CA TRP A 41 -7.30 11.20 2.41
C TRP A 41 -6.89 9.77 2.06
N GLU A 42 -6.72 8.89 3.05
CA GLU A 42 -6.43 7.48 2.82
C GLU A 42 -7.60 6.77 2.11
N GLY A 43 -8.83 7.12 2.49
CA GLY A 43 -10.03 6.61 1.82
C GLY A 43 -10.11 7.05 0.36
N HIS A 44 -9.74 8.31 0.06
CA HIS A 44 -9.65 8.79 -1.31
C HIS A 44 -8.59 8.01 -2.11
N ALA A 45 -7.39 7.81 -1.55
CA ALA A 45 -6.33 7.06 -2.20
C ALA A 45 -6.73 5.61 -2.48
N ALA A 46 -7.36 4.93 -1.51
CA ALA A 46 -7.89 3.59 -1.72
C ALA A 46 -8.92 3.53 -2.85
N ASN A 47 -9.82 4.52 -2.93
CA ASN A 47 -10.77 4.61 -4.05
C ASN A 47 -10.07 4.81 -5.39
N VAL A 48 -9.00 5.62 -5.44
CA VAL A 48 -8.17 5.76 -6.65
C VAL A 48 -7.54 4.42 -7.04
N PHE A 49 -6.98 3.67 -6.08
CA PHE A 49 -6.35 2.38 -6.37
C PHE A 49 -7.34 1.32 -6.86
N GLU A 50 -8.55 1.28 -6.31
CA GLU A 50 -9.59 0.33 -6.76
C GLU A 50 -10.11 0.66 -8.16
N THR A 51 -10.21 1.95 -8.52
CA THR A 51 -10.84 2.39 -9.78
C THR A 51 -9.91 2.40 -11.01
N ARG A 52 -8.59 2.37 -10.82
CA ARG A 52 -7.64 2.48 -11.93
C ARG A 52 -7.09 1.13 -12.40
N ASP A 53 -7.04 0.93 -13.70
CA ASP A 53 -6.54 -0.31 -14.32
C ASP A 53 -5.02 -0.47 -14.22
N ASP A 54 -4.29 0.63 -14.04
CA ASP A 54 -2.83 0.64 -13.88
C ASP A 54 -2.36 0.31 -12.46
N VAL A 55 -3.30 0.03 -11.55
CA VAL A 55 -3.04 -0.53 -10.22
C VAL A 55 -3.49 -1.99 -10.22
N GLU A 56 -2.55 -2.91 -10.05
CA GLU A 56 -2.82 -4.34 -10.00
C GLU A 56 -3.22 -4.81 -8.61
N ALA A 57 -2.55 -4.28 -7.58
CA ALA A 57 -2.80 -4.60 -6.19
C ALA A 57 -2.30 -3.46 -5.30
N TYR A 58 -2.86 -3.32 -4.11
CA TYR A 58 -2.31 -2.42 -3.10
C TYR A 58 -2.53 -2.98 -1.70
N ALA A 59 -1.77 -2.47 -0.74
CA ALA A 59 -2.01 -2.73 0.66
C ALA A 59 -1.69 -1.48 1.47
N LYS A 60 -2.57 -1.14 2.42
CA LYS A 60 -2.18 -0.23 3.50
C LYS A 60 -1.09 -0.93 4.30
N ASN A 61 0.00 -0.25 4.57
CA ASN A 61 1.13 -0.79 5.32
C ASN A 61 0.86 -0.75 6.84
N ASP A 62 -0.33 -1.19 7.21
CA ASP A 62 -0.71 -1.39 8.59
C ASP A 62 -0.34 -2.82 8.98
N HIS A 63 0.59 -2.95 9.92
CA HIS A 63 1.08 -4.25 10.42
C HIS A 63 1.75 -5.19 9.39
N LEU A 64 2.06 -4.75 8.16
CA LEU A 64 2.81 -5.58 7.17
C LEU A 64 4.30 -5.73 7.52
N GLY A 65 4.82 -4.85 8.38
CA GLY A 65 6.22 -4.86 8.80
C GLY A 65 7.20 -4.23 7.82
N PHE A 66 6.71 -3.62 6.71
CA PHE A 66 7.58 -2.84 5.83
C PHE A 66 7.96 -1.51 6.50
N GLN A 67 9.24 -1.39 6.85
CA GLN A 67 9.78 -0.21 7.53
C GLN A 67 11.20 0.07 7.05
N VAL A 68 11.52 1.36 6.93
CA VAL A 68 12.86 1.86 6.60
C VAL A 68 13.46 2.52 7.83
N TYR A 69 14.72 2.22 8.13
CA TYR A 69 15.44 2.88 9.21
C TYR A 69 16.06 4.20 8.72
N TYR A 70 16.00 5.24 9.55
CA TYR A 70 16.64 6.52 9.27
C TYR A 70 17.22 7.13 10.55
N MET A 71 18.18 8.05 10.39
CA MET A 71 18.76 8.81 11.50
C MET A 71 18.09 10.18 11.60
N TRP A 72 17.71 10.57 12.81
CA TRP A 72 17.13 11.88 13.09
C TRP A 72 17.52 12.36 14.48
N ALA A 73 18.10 13.58 14.56
CA ALA A 73 18.55 14.18 15.81
C ALA A 73 19.40 13.21 16.67
N GLY A 74 20.36 12.53 16.03
CA GLY A 74 21.26 11.58 16.70
C GLY A 74 20.65 10.24 17.09
N SER A 75 19.37 9.99 16.78
CA SER A 75 18.67 8.75 17.13
C SER A 75 18.23 7.97 15.90
N ARG A 76 18.38 6.64 15.94
CA ARG A 76 17.82 5.74 14.92
C ARG A 76 16.31 5.63 15.08
N ARG A 77 15.57 5.91 14.01
CA ARG A 77 14.11 5.86 13.96
C ARG A 77 13.64 4.96 12.83
N ARG A 78 12.34 4.64 12.86
CA ARG A 78 11.65 3.84 11.84
C ARG A 78 10.67 4.73 11.09
N TYR A 79 10.63 4.54 9.79
CA TYR A 79 9.68 5.15 8.88
C TYR A 79 8.86 4.04 8.22
N VAL A 80 7.54 4.20 8.19
CA VAL A 80 6.57 3.25 7.63
C VAL A 80 5.77 4.06 6.61
N PRO A 81 5.90 3.80 5.29
CA PRO A 81 5.05 4.44 4.30
C PRO A 81 3.59 4.01 4.47
N ASP A 82 2.62 4.84 4.08
CA ASP A 82 1.20 4.54 4.27
C ASP A 82 0.70 3.38 3.38
N PHE A 83 1.14 3.34 2.11
CA PHE A 83 0.71 2.33 1.14
C PHE A 83 1.87 1.68 0.40
N LEU A 84 1.68 0.41 0.07
CA LEU A 84 2.46 -0.33 -0.91
C LEU A 84 1.55 -0.65 -2.10
N VAL A 85 1.92 -0.22 -3.30
CA VAL A 85 1.10 -0.34 -4.50
C VAL A 85 1.89 -1.11 -5.56
N ARG A 86 1.29 -2.15 -6.14
CA ARG A 86 1.81 -2.83 -7.32
C ARG A 86 1.14 -2.24 -8.56
N LEU A 87 1.95 -1.64 -9.41
CA LEU A 87 1.51 -0.98 -10.65
C LEU A 87 1.59 -1.94 -11.83
N SER A 88 0.80 -1.66 -12.86
CA SER A 88 0.91 -2.29 -14.17
C SER A 88 2.33 -2.11 -14.71
N GLY A 89 2.94 -3.19 -15.18
CA GLY A 89 4.38 -3.19 -15.55
C GLY A 89 5.30 -3.67 -14.43
N GLY A 90 4.75 -4.14 -13.31
CA GLY A 90 5.49 -4.88 -12.27
C GLY A 90 6.31 -4.01 -11.30
N LYS A 91 6.14 -2.68 -11.34
CA LYS A 91 6.77 -1.77 -10.37
C LYS A 91 6.03 -1.80 -9.03
N LEU A 92 6.79 -1.69 -7.94
CA LEU A 92 6.30 -1.55 -6.58
C LEU A 92 6.52 -0.11 -6.10
N LEU A 93 5.44 0.58 -5.74
CA LEU A 93 5.45 1.95 -5.28
C LEU A 93 5.20 1.99 -3.76
N ALA A 94 6.15 2.55 -3.01
CA ALA A 94 5.94 2.95 -1.62
C ALA A 94 5.40 4.39 -1.59
N LEU A 95 4.14 4.56 -1.16
CA LEU A 95 3.45 5.85 -1.19
C LEU A 95 3.14 6.35 0.22
N GLU A 96 3.53 7.59 0.48
CA GLU A 96 3.11 8.34 1.67
C GLU A 96 2.00 9.34 1.31
N ILE A 97 1.05 9.54 2.22
CA ILE A 97 0.04 10.58 2.17
C ILE A 97 0.28 11.56 3.33
N LYS A 98 0.58 12.82 3.01
CA LYS A 98 0.89 13.87 3.99
C LYS A 98 0.11 15.14 3.71
N GLY A 99 -0.32 15.85 4.75
CA GLY A 99 -0.84 17.21 4.60
C GLY A 99 0.25 18.28 4.51
N THR A 100 1.30 18.17 5.34
CA THR A 100 2.33 19.21 5.48
C THR A 100 3.73 18.61 5.54
N ASP A 101 4.67 19.25 4.85
CA ASP A 101 6.08 18.86 4.89
C ASP A 101 6.77 19.36 6.17
N SER A 102 7.83 18.67 6.58
CA SER A 102 8.65 19.06 7.73
C SER A 102 10.11 18.64 7.50
N PRO A 103 11.08 19.25 8.19
CA PRO A 103 12.49 18.83 8.12
C PRO A 103 12.67 17.33 8.42
N GLN A 104 11.89 16.78 9.34
CA GLN A 104 11.89 15.35 9.64
C GLN A 104 11.34 14.51 8.47
N ASN A 105 10.32 15.01 7.77
CA ASN A 105 9.78 14.33 6.58
C ASN A 105 10.79 14.32 5.42
N LYS A 106 11.62 15.37 5.28
CA LYS A 106 12.77 15.34 4.36
C LYS A 106 13.73 14.20 4.71
N ALA A 107 14.12 14.04 5.99
CA ALA A 107 15.01 12.96 6.41
C ALA A 107 14.41 11.55 6.15
N LYS A 108 13.09 11.38 6.32
CA LYS A 108 12.40 10.13 5.96
C LYS A 108 12.49 9.84 4.46
N ARG A 109 12.22 10.85 3.62
CA ARG A 109 12.31 10.73 2.14
C ARG A 109 13.73 10.42 1.67
N ASP A 110 14.73 11.08 2.24
CA ASP A 110 16.13 10.85 1.90
C ASP A 110 16.51 9.39 2.20
N ALA A 111 16.11 8.86 3.36
CA ALA A 111 16.34 7.45 3.72
C ALA A 111 15.54 6.46 2.85
N LEU A 112 14.28 6.76 2.52
CA LEU A 112 13.48 5.94 1.61
C LEU A 112 14.12 5.88 0.22
N ASN A 113 14.62 7.02 -0.28
CA ASN A 113 15.31 7.11 -1.55
C ASN A 113 16.59 6.27 -1.59
N GLU A 114 17.39 6.33 -0.52
CA GLU A 114 18.58 5.48 -0.37
C GLU A 114 18.21 3.99 -0.36
N TRP A 115 17.16 3.63 0.39
CA TRP A 115 16.67 2.25 0.45
C TRP A 115 16.19 1.75 -0.92
N VAL A 116 15.41 2.56 -1.65
CA VAL A 116 14.94 2.21 -3.01
C VAL A 116 16.10 2.06 -3.98
N LYS A 117 17.10 2.94 -3.93
CA LYS A 117 18.31 2.80 -4.76
C LYS A 117 19.06 1.50 -4.44
N ALA A 118 19.24 1.19 -3.16
CA ALA A 118 19.94 0.00 -2.72
C ALA A 118 19.20 -1.29 -3.14
N ILE A 119 17.89 -1.36 -2.96
CA ILE A 119 17.12 -2.57 -3.31
C ILE A 119 17.07 -2.79 -4.83
N ASN A 120 16.94 -1.71 -5.61
CA ASN A 120 16.97 -1.78 -7.06
C ASN A 120 18.35 -2.17 -7.60
N ALA A 121 19.43 -1.72 -6.95
CA ALA A 121 20.79 -2.11 -7.31
C ALA A 121 21.11 -3.56 -6.94
N ALA A 122 20.59 -4.04 -5.80
CA ALA A 122 20.75 -5.44 -5.38
C ALA A 122 20.01 -6.41 -6.32
N GLY A 123 18.90 -5.99 -6.90
CA GLY A 123 18.06 -6.83 -7.77
C GLY A 123 17.31 -7.91 -6.99
N GLY A 124 16.46 -8.68 -7.69
CA GLY A 124 15.74 -9.83 -7.11
C GLY A 124 14.48 -9.51 -6.30
N PHE A 125 14.19 -8.24 -6.02
CA PHE A 125 13.00 -7.81 -5.24
C PHE A 125 11.97 -7.01 -6.08
N GLY A 126 12.06 -7.09 -7.41
CA GLY A 126 11.30 -6.25 -8.32
C GLY A 126 11.86 -4.82 -8.40
N ARG A 127 11.19 -3.97 -9.19
CA ARG A 127 11.57 -2.55 -9.34
C ARG A 127 10.77 -1.71 -8.36
N TRP A 128 11.45 -1.08 -7.41
CA TRP A 128 10.84 -0.19 -6.42
C TRP A 128 10.93 1.28 -6.82
N GLU A 129 9.88 2.02 -6.52
CA GLU A 129 9.79 3.47 -6.63
C GLU A 129 9.10 4.00 -5.36
N TRP A 130 9.21 5.30 -5.11
CA TRP A 130 8.56 5.94 -3.97
C TRP A 130 8.04 7.32 -4.34
N ASP A 131 6.98 7.75 -3.66
CA ASP A 131 6.50 9.13 -3.77
C ASP A 131 5.69 9.56 -2.54
N VAL A 132 5.39 10.87 -2.46
CA VAL A 132 4.60 11.49 -1.40
C VAL A 132 3.50 12.34 -2.01
N ALA A 133 2.25 12.03 -1.68
CA ALA A 133 1.10 12.88 -1.99
C ALA A 133 0.93 13.93 -0.90
N PHE A 134 1.03 15.22 -1.27
CA PHE A 134 0.76 16.35 -0.38
C PHE A 134 -0.71 16.80 -0.43
N LYS A 135 -1.43 16.34 -1.45
CA LYS A 135 -2.87 16.58 -1.64
C LYS A 135 -3.56 15.31 -2.12
N PRO A 136 -4.85 15.10 -1.80
CA PRO A 136 -5.58 13.93 -2.27
C PRO A 136 -5.55 13.74 -3.80
N GLY A 137 -5.70 14.82 -4.57
CA GLY A 137 -5.70 14.76 -6.03
C GLY A 137 -4.38 14.32 -6.66
N GLU A 138 -3.25 14.53 -5.98
CA GLU A 138 -1.92 14.16 -6.49
C GLU A 138 -1.76 12.64 -6.60
N VAL A 139 -2.55 11.85 -5.85
CA VAL A 139 -2.47 10.38 -5.93
C VAL A 139 -2.70 9.89 -7.36
N GLN A 140 -3.62 10.50 -8.11
CA GLN A 140 -3.86 10.10 -9.51
C GLN A 140 -2.66 10.42 -10.41
N ASP A 141 -2.07 11.59 -10.24
CA ASP A 141 -0.91 12.03 -11.01
C ASP A 141 0.31 11.15 -10.71
N ILE A 142 0.48 10.79 -9.44
CA ILE A 142 1.54 9.89 -8.97
C ILE A 142 1.38 8.52 -9.63
N ILE A 143 0.20 7.92 -9.53
CA ILE A 143 -0.03 6.60 -10.14
C ILE A 143 0.22 6.65 -11.65
N THR A 144 -0.30 7.66 -12.35
CA THR A 144 -0.07 7.82 -13.80
C THR A 144 1.41 7.90 -14.14
N ARG A 145 2.18 8.70 -13.39
CA ARG A 145 3.61 8.90 -13.62
C ARG A 145 4.42 7.62 -13.43
N HIS A 146 4.12 6.87 -12.37
CA HIS A 146 4.86 5.65 -12.03
C HIS A 146 4.40 4.43 -12.83
N ALA A 147 3.14 4.39 -13.27
CA ALA A 147 2.61 3.33 -14.11
C ALA A 147 3.12 3.40 -15.56
N ALA A 148 3.53 4.58 -16.03
CA ALA A 148 4.14 4.72 -17.34
C ALA A 148 5.33 3.74 -17.48
N VAL A 149 5.20 2.81 -18.42
CA VAL A 149 6.27 1.90 -18.78
C VAL A 149 7.38 2.75 -19.39
N ALA A 150 8.61 2.59 -18.90
CA ALA A 150 9.74 3.17 -19.62
C ALA A 150 9.79 2.46 -20.98
N GLU A 151 9.61 3.22 -22.07
CA GLU A 151 9.86 2.73 -23.43
C GLU A 151 11.15 1.91 -23.41
N PRO A 152 11.17 0.67 -23.97
CA PRO A 152 12.40 -0.11 -24.01
C PRO A 152 13.44 0.71 -24.77
N ALA A 153 14.58 0.97 -24.12
CA ALA A 153 15.73 1.53 -24.80
C ALA A 153 16.16 0.55 -25.88
N GLU A 154 16.02 0.96 -27.13
CA GLU A 154 16.52 0.28 -28.33
C GLU A 154 18.05 0.13 -28.28
#